data_AF-A0A931NIY1-F1
#
_entry.id   AF-A0A931NIY1-F1
#
_cell.length_a   1.000
_cell.length_b   1.000
_cell.length_c   1.000
_cell.angle_alpha   90.00
_cell.angle_beta   90.00
_cell.angle_gamma   90.00
#
_symmetry.space_group_name_H-M   'P 1'
#
loop_
_entity.id
_entity.type
_entity.pdbx_description
1 polymer ?
#
loop_
_entity_poly.entity_id
_entity_poly.type
_entity_poly.pdbx_seq_one_letter_code
_entity_poly.pdbx_strand_id
1 'polypeptide(L)'
;MHAIALTARSAGRSLPRQLLIRALHAGSRHLDHLAAQLAQPAQPAAAEPSGHLEYRFDPATGQGALYEDGVRRFTFLQGLERL
;
A
#
# COMPACT_ATOMS: atom_id res chain seq x y z
N MET A 1 28.62 -23.81 -6.23
CA MET A 1 28.03 -22.46 -6.11
C MET A 1 28.99 -21.44 -6.70
N HIS A 2 28.75 -21.01 -7.94
CA HIS A 2 29.63 -20.06 -8.64
C HIS A 2 29.19 -18.63 -8.36
N ALA A 3 29.90 -17.96 -7.46
CA ALA A 3 29.85 -16.50 -7.36
C ALA A 3 30.66 -15.94 -8.54
N ILE A 4 29.96 -15.60 -9.62
CA ILE A 4 30.54 -14.78 -10.69
C ILE A 4 30.65 -13.37 -10.10
N ALA A 5 31.76 -13.10 -9.42
CA ALA A 5 32.19 -11.74 -9.14
C ALA A 5 32.50 -11.11 -10.50
N LEU A 6 31.48 -10.50 -11.11
CA LEU A 6 31.59 -9.72 -12.32
C LEU A 6 32.35 -8.43 -11.99
N THR A 7 33.65 -8.56 -11.71
CA THR A 7 34.56 -7.42 -11.64
C THR A 7 34.64 -6.85 -13.04
N ALA A 8 33.88 -5.77 -13.24
CA ALA A 8 33.79 -5.05 -14.48
C ALA A 8 35.20 -4.65 -14.92
N ARG A 9 35.70 -5.37 -15.94
CA ARG A 9 36.97 -5.15 -16.62
C ARG A 9 37.02 -3.69 -17.10
N SER A 10 37.67 -2.83 -16.33
CA SER A 10 37.86 -1.40 -16.60
C SER A 10 38.97 -1.17 -17.64
N ALA A 11 38.95 -1.92 -18.74
CA ALA A 11 39.88 -1.75 -19.85
C ALA A 11 39.20 -0.87 -20.91
N GLY A 12 39.61 0.40 -21.00
CA GLY A 12 39.34 1.27 -22.17
C GLY A 12 38.13 2.20 -22.10
N ARG A 13 37.47 2.38 -20.95
CA ARG A 13 36.33 3.30 -20.83
C ARG A 13 36.73 4.63 -20.19
N SER A 14 36.65 5.71 -20.96
CA SER A 14 37.00 7.08 -20.55
C SER A 14 36.36 7.45 -19.20
N LEU A 15 37.16 8.05 -18.31
CA LEU A 15 36.75 8.55 -17.00
C LEU A 15 35.40 9.30 -17.00
N PRO A 16 35.11 10.23 -17.93
CA PRO A 16 33.81 10.91 -17.96
C PRO A 16 32.63 9.96 -18.17
N ARG A 17 32.81 8.90 -18.98
CA ARG A 17 31.76 7.91 -19.21
C ARG A 17 31.49 7.06 -17.97
N GLN A 18 32.52 6.76 -17.17
CA GLN A 18 32.36 6.04 -15.90
C GLN A 18 31.63 6.91 -14.86
N LEU A 19 31.94 8.21 -14.81
CA LEU A 19 31.24 9.16 -13.93
C LEU A 19 29.78 9.31 -14.34
N LEU A 20 29.49 9.42 -15.63
CA LEU A 20 28.11 9.49 -16.15
C LEU A 20 27.31 8.22 -15.81
N ILE A 21 27.91 7.03 -15.99
CA ILE A 21 27.28 5.76 -15.62
C ILE A 21 27.02 5.69 -14.11
N ARG A 22 27.96 6.16 -13.28
CA ARG A 22 27.78 6.22 -11.82
C ARG A 22 26.68 7.20 -11.43
N ALA A 23 26.61 8.36 -12.06
CA ALA A 23 25.58 9.36 -11.82
C ALA A 23 24.19 8.83 -12.22
N LEU A 24 24.08 8.18 -13.38
CA LEU A 24 22.85 7.53 -13.84
C LEU A 24 22.41 6.41 -12.88
N HIS A 25 23.32 5.57 -12.41
CA HIS A 25 22.99 4.53 -11.43
C HIS A 25 22.60 5.09 -10.06
N ALA A 26 23.27 6.16 -9.60
CA ALA A 26 22.90 6.83 -8.35
C ALA A 26 21.49 7.45 -8.47
N GLY A 27 21.20 8.09 -9.61
CA GLY A 27 19.87 8.64 -9.91
C GLY A 27 18.80 7.56 -9.98
N SER A 28 19.06 6.44 -10.66
CA SER A 28 18.14 5.30 -10.72
C SER A 28 17.80 4.77 -9.32
N ARG A 29 18.81 4.56 -8.46
CA ARG A 29 18.57 4.09 -7.09
C ARG A 29 17.79 5.10 -6.25
N HIS A 30 17.97 6.39 -6.50
CA HIS A 30 17.22 7.43 -5.80
C HIS A 30 15.75 7.42 -6.24
N LEU A 31 15.48 7.24 -7.54
CA LEU A 31 14.12 7.08 -8.06
C LEU A 31 13.47 5.79 -7.56
N ASP A 32 14.21 4.68 -7.51
CA ASP A 32 13.72 3.41 -6.95
C ASP A 32 13.41 3.54 -5.45
N HIS A 33 14.21 4.32 -4.71
CA HIS A 33 13.96 4.60 -3.30
C HIS A 33 12.71 5.49 -3.10
N LEU A 34 12.54 6.53 -3.93
CA LEU A 34 11.33 7.35 -3.91
C LEU A 34 10.08 6.54 -4.32
N ALA A 35 10.22 5.67 -5.32
CA ALA A 35 9.17 4.75 -5.73
C ALA A 35 8.85 3.77 -4.60
N ALA A 36 9.84 3.24 -3.88
CA ALA A 36 9.63 2.38 -2.73
C ALA A 36 8.98 3.12 -1.55
N GLN A 37 9.27 4.40 -1.35
CA GLN A 37 8.60 5.23 -0.34
C GLN A 37 7.15 5.54 -0.71
N LEU A 38 6.86 5.73 -2.00
CA LEU A 38 5.49 5.93 -2.50
C LEU A 38 4.68 4.63 -2.57
N ALA A 39 5.35 3.51 -2.87
CA ALA A 39 4.78 2.17 -2.93
C ALA A 39 4.68 1.51 -1.55
N GLN A 40 5.35 2.08 -0.53
CA GLN A 40 5.00 1.76 0.84
C GLN A 40 3.54 2.21 1.01
N PRO A 41 2.62 1.26 1.24
CA PRO A 41 1.27 1.64 1.62
C PRO A 41 1.45 2.54 2.83
N ALA A 42 0.92 3.75 2.74
CA ALA A 42 0.94 4.70 3.83
C ALA A 42 0.69 3.89 5.11
N GLN A 43 1.69 3.87 6.00
CA GLN A 43 1.50 3.43 7.38
C GLN A 43 0.13 3.95 7.79
N PRO A 44 -0.79 3.10 8.29
CA PRO A 44 -2.13 3.54 8.61
C PRO A 44 -1.98 4.73 9.57
N ALA A 45 -2.18 5.92 9.02
CA ALA A 45 -2.07 7.15 9.74
C ALA A 45 -3.15 7.08 10.80
N ALA A 46 -2.72 7.20 12.04
CA ALA A 46 -3.55 7.20 13.23
C ALA A 46 -4.85 7.99 12.99
N ALA A 47 -5.97 7.28 13.10
CA ALA A 47 -7.28 7.71 13.61
C ALA A 47 -8.37 6.86 12.96
N GLU A 48 -8.41 5.55 13.25
CA GLU A 48 -9.75 4.97 13.35
C GLU A 48 -10.38 5.61 14.59
N PRO A 49 -11.53 6.30 14.51
CA PRO A 49 -12.35 6.39 15.69
C PRO A 49 -12.63 4.94 16.04
N SER A 50 -12.06 4.45 17.13
CA SER A 50 -12.39 3.15 17.69
C SER A 50 -13.80 3.23 18.28
N GLY A 51 -14.76 3.62 17.45
CA GLY A 51 -16.18 3.56 17.77
C GLY A 51 -16.52 2.08 17.84
N HIS A 52 -17.13 1.68 18.95
CA HIS A 52 -17.55 0.31 19.11
C HIS A 52 -18.65 0.04 18.07
N LEU A 53 -18.31 -0.75 17.04
CA LEU A 53 -19.25 -1.16 16.02
C LEU A 53 -20.01 -2.40 16.48
N GLU A 54 -21.32 -2.26 16.66
CA GLU A 54 -22.22 -3.37 16.95
C GLU A 54 -23.15 -3.60 15.76
N TYR A 55 -23.17 -4.83 15.24
CA TYR A 55 -24.16 -5.26 14.25
C TYR A 55 -25.26 -6.08 14.93
N ARG A 56 -26.52 -5.69 14.74
CA ARG A 56 -27.69 -6.41 15.25
C ARG A 56 -28.57 -6.84 14.08
N PHE A 57 -28.84 -8.14 14.01
CA PHE A 57 -29.72 -8.73 13.01
C PHE A 57 -31.03 -9.18 13.64
N ASP A 58 -32.14 -8.76 13.05
CA ASP A 58 -33.49 -9.21 13.41
C ASP A 58 -33.98 -10.26 12.40
N PRO A 59 -34.05 -11.55 12.78
CA PRO A 59 -34.47 -12.62 11.89
C PRO A 59 -35.97 -12.58 11.56
N ALA A 60 -36.81 -11.92 12.37
CA ALA A 60 -38.25 -11.83 12.12
C ALA A 60 -38.58 -10.84 10.99
N THR A 61 -37.79 -9.76 10.89
CA THR A 61 -38.00 -8.71 9.87
C THR A 61 -36.98 -8.76 8.73
N GLY A 62 -35.93 -9.59 8.85
CA GLY A 62 -34.84 -9.67 7.88
C GLY A 62 -33.96 -8.41 7.84
N GLN A 63 -34.04 -7.57 8.86
CA GLN A 63 -33.33 -6.31 8.93
C GLN A 63 -32.01 -6.46 9.69
N GLY A 64 -30.94 -5.89 9.15
CA GLY A 64 -29.68 -5.67 9.85
C GLY A 64 -29.55 -4.20 10.24
N ALA A 65 -29.03 -3.88 11.42
CA ALA A 65 -28.69 -2.51 11.80
C ALA A 65 -27.26 -2.44 12.34
N LEU A 66 -26.50 -1.46 11.88
CA LEU A 66 -25.16 -1.15 12.37
C LEU A 66 -25.23 0.04 13.31
N TYR A 67 -24.67 -0.15 14.49
CA TYR A 67 -24.53 0.87 15.53
C TYR A 67 -23.05 1.21 15.69
N GLU A 68 -22.76 2.49 15.88
CA GLU A 68 -21.45 3.01 16.26
C GLU A 68 -21.62 3.70 17.60
N ASP A 69 -20.94 3.22 18.64
CA ASP A 69 -21.05 3.70 20.03
C ASP A 69 -22.50 3.75 20.54
N GLY A 70 -23.30 2.74 20.19
CA GLY A 70 -24.71 2.64 20.56
C GLY A 70 -25.66 3.51 19.72
N VAL A 71 -25.16 4.32 18.79
CA VAL A 71 -25.97 5.13 17.87
C VAL A 71 -26.17 4.41 16.55
N ARG A 72 -27.42 4.24 16.11
CA ARG A 72 -27.74 3.59 14.83
C ARG A 72 -27.25 4.43 13.66
N ARG A 73 -26.38 3.86 12.82
CA ARG A 73 -25.81 4.52 11.64
C ARG A 73 -26.44 4.05 10.35
N PHE A 74 -26.58 2.74 10.19
CA PHE A 74 -27.07 2.14 8.95
C PHE A 74 -28.12 1.08 9.24
N THR A 75 -29.03 0.90 8.28
CA THR A 75 -30.00 -0.20 8.27
C THR A 75 -29.89 -0.91 6.95
N PHE A 76 -29.63 -2.21 7.00
CA PHE A 76 -29.60 -3.12 5.88
C PHE A 76 -30.97 -3.79 5.80
N LEU A 77 -31.60 -3.68 4.64
CA LEU A 77 -32.81 -4.42 4.31
C LEU A 77 -32.40 -5.53 3.35
N GLN A 78 -32.51 -6.78 3.77
CA GLN A 78 -32.29 -7.90 2.87
C GLN A 78 -33.43 -7.93 1.84
N GLY A 79 -33.14 -7.69 0.55
CA GLY A 79 -34.13 -7.74 -0.54
C GLY A 79 -34.16 -6.56 -1.51
N LEU A 80 -33.28 -5.57 -1.37
CA LEU A 80 -33.17 -4.46 -2.34
C LEU A 80 -32.52 -4.86 -3.69
N GLU A 81 -32.02 -6.09 -3.82
CA GLU A 81 -31.39 -6.59 -5.06
C GLU A 81 -32.38 -6.89 -6.20
N ARG A 82 -33.67 -6.60 -6.02
CA ARG A 82 -34.75 -6.96 -6.97
C ARG A 82 -35.50 -5.78 -7.59
N LEU A 83 -35.01 -4.54 -7.46
CA LEU A 83 -35.58 -3.37 -8.13
C LEU A 83 -34.80 -3.00 -9.39
#